data_AF-A0A7S3GWD4-F1
#
_entry.id   AF-A0A7S3GWD4-F1
#
_cell.length_a   1.000
_cell.length_b   1.000
_cell.length_c   1.000
_cell.angle_alpha   90.00
_cell.angle_beta   90.00
_cell.angle_gamma   90.00
#
_symmetry.space_group_name_H-M   'P 1'
#
loop_
_entity.id
_entity.type
_entity.pdbx_description
1 polymer ?
#
loop_
_entity_poly.entity_id
_entity_poly.type
_entity_poly.pdbx_seq_one_letter_code
_entity_poly.pdbx_strand_id
1 'polypeptide(L)'
;AMGKVIGPPLTQSDKNWILEQHVFFHASAPLSALHRVNVSPKSAKEFKIIDDCTVAWADLTGSGSETCAHILQNGRLTVLFVAFNGPPKILRLHGKGSIVLRSELQHPHHQQLAQQFQDVLSDKNEGNFGIRAIVVMKIERA
;
A
#
# COMPACT_ATOMS: atom_id res chain seq x y z
N ALA A 1 12.02 -21.16 3.35
CA ALA A 1 11.12 -21.36 2.20
C ALA A 1 11.08 -20.09 1.36
N MET A 2 11.14 -20.22 0.04
CA MET A 2 11.43 -19.16 -0.93
C MET A 2 10.29 -18.14 -1.15
N GLY A 3 9.13 -18.32 -0.48
CA GLY A 3 8.10 -17.30 -0.41
C GLY A 3 6.98 -17.66 0.55
N LYS A 4 6.60 -16.69 1.39
CA LYS A 4 5.51 -16.82 2.35
C LYS A 4 4.36 -15.90 1.90
N VAL A 5 3.20 -16.49 1.65
CA VAL A 5 1.94 -15.72 1.58
C VAL A 5 1.43 -15.60 3.01
N ILE A 6 1.13 -14.37 3.44
CA ILE A 6 0.73 -14.09 4.81
C ILE A 6 -0.71 -13.60 4.81
N GLY A 7 -1.56 -14.33 5.54
CA GLY A 7 -2.90 -13.89 5.89
C GLY A 7 -2.93 -13.18 7.25
N PRO A 8 -4.03 -12.50 7.58
CA PRO A 8 -4.18 -11.84 8.86
C PRO A 8 -4.39 -12.86 10.01
N PRO A 9 -3.99 -12.51 11.25
CA PRO A 9 -3.31 -11.27 11.62
C PRO A 9 -1.80 -11.29 11.30
N LEU A 10 -1.24 -10.12 10.96
CA LEU A 10 0.20 -9.94 10.83
C LEU A 10 0.87 -10.13 12.18
N THR A 11 1.81 -11.08 12.26
CA THR A 11 2.60 -11.26 13.49
C THR A 11 3.60 -10.12 13.67
N GLN A 12 4.10 -9.91 14.89
CA GLN A 12 5.14 -8.90 15.13
C GLN A 12 6.40 -9.14 14.27
N SER A 13 6.76 -10.40 14.03
CA SER A 13 7.89 -10.74 13.16
C SER A 13 7.63 -10.34 11.70
N ASP A 14 6.41 -10.53 11.21
CA ASP A 14 6.04 -10.11 9.85
C ASP A 14 6.09 -8.58 9.73
N LYS A 15 5.56 -7.85 10.73
CA LYS A 15 5.58 -6.38 10.77
C LYS A 15 7.01 -5.82 10.78
N ASN A 16 7.86 -6.33 11.67
CA ASN A 16 9.25 -5.88 11.78
C ASN A 16 9.98 -6.08 10.44
N TRP A 17 9.82 -7.25 9.84
CA TRP A 17 10.49 -7.54 8.58
C TRP A 17 9.96 -6.69 7.40
N ILE A 18 8.66 -6.38 7.36
CA ILE A 18 8.07 -5.45 6.38
C ILE A 18 8.72 -4.06 6.50
N LEU A 19 8.86 -3.55 7.72
CA LEU A 19 9.37 -2.20 7.99
C LEU A 19 10.88 -2.06 7.72
N GLU A 20 11.63 -3.16 7.62
CA GLU A 20 13.04 -3.17 7.25
C GLU A 20 13.28 -3.01 5.74
N GLN A 21 12.24 -3.21 4.91
CA GLN A 21 12.41 -3.17 3.45
C GLN A 21 12.58 -1.74 2.95
N HIS A 22 13.28 -1.56 1.82
CA HIS A 22 13.46 -0.25 1.18
C HIS A 22 12.37 0.07 0.16
N VAL A 23 11.83 -0.97 -0.48
CA VAL A 23 10.84 -0.88 -1.55
C VAL A 23 9.79 -1.98 -1.35
N PHE A 24 8.56 -1.68 -1.73
CA PHE A 24 7.52 -2.68 -1.92
C PHE A 24 6.93 -2.54 -3.31
N PHE A 25 6.30 -3.61 -3.79
CA PHE A 25 5.58 -3.63 -5.05
C PHE A 25 4.10 -3.79 -4.75
N HIS A 26 3.26 -3.05 -5.43
CA HIS A 26 1.82 -3.29 -5.42
C HIS A 26 1.34 -3.60 -6.83
N ALA A 27 0.38 -4.51 -6.92
CA ALA A 27 -0.25 -4.90 -8.17
C ALA A 27 -1.76 -4.80 -8.06
N SER A 28 -2.39 -4.39 -9.16
CA SER A 28 -3.84 -4.32 -9.31
C SER A 28 -4.24 -4.79 -10.71
N ALA A 29 -5.45 -5.31 -10.84
CA ALA A 29 -5.95 -5.79 -12.11
C ALA A 29 -7.39 -5.32 -12.38
N PRO A 30 -7.70 -4.91 -13.61
CA PRO A 30 -9.07 -4.58 -14.02
C PRO A 30 -9.93 -5.84 -14.09
N LEU A 31 -11.25 -5.67 -14.17
CA LEU A 31 -12.16 -6.78 -14.51
C LEU A 31 -12.14 -7.10 -16.02
N SER A 32 -11.90 -6.08 -16.85
CA SER A 32 -11.85 -6.23 -18.31
C SER A 32 -10.52 -6.82 -18.75
N ALA A 33 -10.57 -7.86 -19.58
CA ALA A 33 -9.39 -8.44 -20.22
C ALA A 33 -8.73 -7.52 -21.25
N LEU A 34 -9.40 -6.45 -21.68
CA LEU A 34 -8.86 -5.47 -22.63
C LEU A 34 -7.91 -4.45 -21.95
N HIS A 35 -7.98 -4.35 -20.63
CA HIS A 35 -7.20 -3.38 -19.86
C HIS A 35 -5.97 -4.07 -19.26
N ARG A 36 -4.95 -3.27 -18.90
CA ARG A 36 -3.66 -3.79 -18.45
C ARG A 36 -3.68 -4.07 -16.95
N VAL A 37 -2.96 -5.11 -16.55
CA VAL A 37 -2.56 -5.29 -15.16
C VAL A 37 -1.53 -4.21 -14.84
N ASN A 38 -1.67 -3.56 -13.68
CA ASN A 38 -0.68 -2.60 -13.20
C ASN A 38 0.19 -3.23 -12.11
N VAL A 39 1.49 -2.94 -12.16
CA VAL A 39 2.44 -3.23 -11.09
C VAL A 39 3.37 -2.04 -10.93
N SER A 40 3.63 -1.61 -9.71
CA SER A 40 4.50 -0.46 -9.46
C SER A 40 5.35 -0.65 -8.21
N PRO A 41 6.64 -0.27 -8.25
CA PRO A 41 7.44 -0.12 -7.05
C PRO A 41 7.05 1.17 -6.31
N LYS A 42 7.12 1.14 -4.98
CA LYS A 42 6.90 2.28 -4.09
C LYS A 42 7.91 2.26 -2.96
N SER A 43 8.23 3.44 -2.44
CA SER A 43 9.12 3.59 -1.29
C SER A 43 8.48 2.94 -0.07
N ALA A 44 9.17 2.02 0.60
CA ALA A 44 8.66 1.41 1.82
C ALA A 44 8.52 2.42 2.98
N LYS A 45 9.15 3.59 2.89
CA LYS A 45 8.94 4.70 3.82
C LYS A 45 7.49 5.22 3.82
N GLU A 46 6.81 5.09 2.68
CA GLU A 46 5.40 5.48 2.52
C GLU A 46 4.43 4.39 3.00
N PHE A 47 4.92 3.19 3.32
CA PHE A 47 4.08 2.08 3.75
C PHE A 47 3.85 2.14 5.26
N LYS A 48 2.59 2.07 5.68
CA LYS A 48 2.20 2.07 7.09
C LYS A 48 1.38 0.82 7.40
N ILE A 49 1.67 0.18 8.52
CA ILE A 49 0.86 -0.89 9.08
C ILE A 49 -0.13 -0.23 10.05
N ILE A 50 -1.41 -0.23 9.72
CA ILE A 50 -2.45 0.48 10.48
C ILE A 50 -2.89 -0.35 11.68
N ASP A 51 -3.10 -1.64 11.45
CA ASP A 51 -3.41 -2.64 12.49
C ASP A 51 -2.96 -4.04 12.01
N ASP A 52 -3.36 -5.09 12.73
CA ASP A 52 -2.98 -6.48 12.43
C ASP A 52 -3.52 -7.00 11.09
N CYS A 53 -4.50 -6.33 10.51
CA CYS A 53 -5.23 -6.74 9.31
C CYS A 53 -5.27 -5.65 8.23
N THR A 54 -4.72 -4.48 8.49
CA THR A 54 -4.85 -3.30 7.62
C THR A 54 -3.51 -2.63 7.39
N VAL A 55 -3.21 -2.34 6.14
CA VAL A 55 -2.01 -1.58 5.73
C VAL A 55 -2.42 -0.44 4.82
N ALA A 56 -1.58 0.58 4.71
CA ALA A 56 -1.85 1.73 3.87
C ALA A 56 -0.57 2.32 3.29
N TRP A 57 -0.69 3.06 2.19
CA TRP A 57 0.41 3.86 1.65
C TRP A 57 -0.09 5.10 0.90
N ALA A 58 0.77 6.11 0.79
CA ALA A 58 0.46 7.32 0.05
C ALA A 58 0.50 7.04 -1.46
N ASP A 59 -0.52 7.50 -2.19
CA ASP A 59 -0.46 7.61 -3.63
C ASP A 59 -0.05 9.03 -4.03
N LEU A 60 1.25 9.16 -4.32
CA LEU A 60 1.86 10.36 -4.85
C LEU A 60 1.49 10.56 -6.33
N THR A 61 1.69 11.76 -6.85
CA THR A 61 1.52 12.10 -8.27
C THR A 61 2.42 11.23 -9.15
N GLY A 62 1.82 10.56 -10.15
CA GLY A 62 2.48 9.60 -11.04
C GLY A 62 1.49 8.54 -11.55
N SER A 63 2.00 7.37 -11.95
CA SER A 63 1.24 6.22 -12.52
C SER A 63 0.16 5.62 -11.60
N GLY A 64 0.00 6.10 -10.36
CA GLY A 64 -1.01 5.61 -9.41
C GLY A 64 -2.47 5.73 -9.84
N SER A 65 -2.77 6.45 -10.93
CA SER A 65 -4.15 6.63 -11.42
C SER A 65 -4.79 5.31 -11.87
N GLU A 66 -4.02 4.36 -12.42
CA GLU A 66 -4.57 3.07 -12.86
C GLU A 66 -4.95 2.19 -11.66
N THR A 67 -4.14 2.21 -10.60
CA THR A 67 -4.44 1.42 -9.39
C THR A 67 -5.72 1.92 -8.72
N CYS A 68 -5.92 3.24 -8.63
CA CYS A 68 -7.17 3.82 -8.12
C CYS A 68 -8.37 3.38 -8.95
N ALA A 69 -8.27 3.36 -10.28
CA ALA A 69 -9.35 2.90 -11.15
C ALA A 69 -9.70 1.42 -10.92
N HIS A 70 -8.70 0.54 -10.80
CA HIS A 70 -8.92 -0.88 -10.51
C HIS A 70 -9.53 -1.10 -9.11
N ILE A 71 -9.09 -0.33 -8.12
CA ILE A 71 -9.64 -0.38 -6.76
C ILE A 71 -11.11 0.02 -6.77
N LEU A 72 -11.47 1.13 -7.41
CA LEU A 72 -12.87 1.56 -7.55
C LEU A 72 -13.74 0.52 -8.26
N GLN A 73 -13.15 -0.22 -9.21
CA GLN A 73 -13.88 -1.25 -9.96
C GLN A 73 -14.09 -2.54 -9.15
N ASN A 74 -13.07 -3.05 -8.46
CA ASN A 74 -13.13 -4.39 -7.85
C ASN A 74 -12.33 -4.55 -6.55
N GLY A 75 -11.59 -3.52 -6.14
CA GLY A 75 -10.82 -3.48 -4.90
C GLY A 75 -9.59 -4.41 -4.85
N ARG A 76 -9.35 -5.31 -5.80
CA ARG A 76 -8.33 -6.35 -5.63
C ARG A 76 -6.92 -5.77 -5.70
N LEU A 77 -6.14 -6.06 -4.66
CA LEU A 77 -4.75 -5.66 -4.54
C LEU A 77 -3.87 -6.82 -4.09
N THR A 78 -2.61 -6.77 -4.52
CA THR A 78 -1.54 -7.58 -3.96
C THR A 78 -0.37 -6.67 -3.63
N VAL A 79 0.20 -6.85 -2.44
CA VAL A 79 1.46 -6.21 -2.04
C VAL A 79 2.54 -7.29 -1.91
N LEU A 80 3.70 -7.02 -2.48
CA LEU A 80 4.87 -7.89 -2.46
C LEU A 80 6.07 -7.14 -1.88
N PHE A 81 6.73 -7.79 -0.93
CA PHE A 81 8.03 -7.39 -0.40
C PHE A 81 9.07 -8.43 -0.79
N VAL A 82 10.29 -7.97 -1.08
CA VAL A 82 11.42 -8.79 -1.49
C VAL A 82 12.64 -8.41 -0.66
N ALA A 83 13.32 -9.40 -0.09
CA ALA A 83 14.60 -9.18 0.55
C ALA A 83 15.65 -8.78 -0.50
N PHE A 84 16.21 -7.58 -0.35
CA PHE A 84 17.39 -7.14 -1.10
C PHE A 84 18.70 -7.43 -0.38
N ASN A 85 18.62 -7.77 0.92
CA ASN A 85 19.75 -8.11 1.76
C ASN A 85 19.46 -9.42 2.51
N GLY A 86 20.50 -10.20 2.80
CA GLY A 86 20.38 -11.46 3.54
C GLY A 86 19.77 -12.61 2.72
N PRO A 87 19.21 -13.64 3.36
CA PRO A 87 18.64 -14.80 2.68
C PRO A 87 17.46 -14.42 1.77
N PRO A 88 17.27 -15.12 0.63
CA PRO A 88 16.17 -14.84 -0.28
C PRO A 88 14.82 -15.10 0.42
N LYS A 89 14.05 -14.03 0.59
CA LYS A 89 12.72 -14.06 1.21
C LYS A 89 11.78 -13.14 0.46
N ILE A 90 10.57 -13.62 0.19
CA ILE A 90 9.45 -12.79 -0.25
C ILE A 90 8.28 -12.92 0.73
N LEU A 91 7.53 -11.84 0.87
CA LEU A 91 6.29 -11.78 1.63
C LEU A 91 5.20 -11.20 0.73
N ARG A 92 4.07 -11.90 0.63
CA ARG A 92 2.90 -11.42 -0.12
C ARG A 92 1.71 -11.23 0.79
N LEU A 93 1.03 -10.10 0.57
CA LEU A 93 -0.26 -9.78 1.15
C LEU A 93 -1.28 -9.69 0.00
N HIS A 94 -2.39 -10.40 0.15
CA HIS A 94 -3.54 -10.27 -0.73
C HIS A 94 -4.65 -9.54 0.02
N GLY A 95 -5.44 -8.73 -0.67
CA GLY A 95 -6.51 -8.03 -0.01
C GLY A 95 -7.35 -7.12 -0.89
N LYS A 96 -8.17 -6.32 -0.21
CA LYS A 96 -9.08 -5.36 -0.80
C LYS A 96 -8.70 -3.94 -0.42
N GLY A 97 -8.45 -3.13 -1.43
CA GLY A 97 -8.17 -1.72 -1.33
C GLY A 97 -9.42 -0.85 -1.26
N SER A 98 -9.28 0.29 -0.61
CA SER A 98 -10.11 1.48 -0.75
C SER A 98 -9.21 2.69 -0.89
N ILE A 99 -9.75 3.79 -1.41
CA ILE A 99 -9.04 5.05 -1.58
C ILE A 99 -9.61 6.08 -0.62
N VAL A 100 -8.74 6.80 0.09
CA VAL A 100 -9.10 8.00 0.85
C VAL A 100 -8.45 9.19 0.16
N LEU A 101 -9.24 10.04 -0.48
CA LEU A 101 -8.74 11.21 -1.19
C LEU A 101 -8.16 12.22 -0.21
N ARG A 102 -7.20 13.04 -0.67
CA ARG A 102 -6.61 14.11 0.15
C ARG A 102 -7.69 15.03 0.76
N SER A 103 -8.74 15.34 0.00
CA SER A 103 -9.86 16.16 0.45
C SER A 103 -10.66 15.53 1.61
N GLU A 104 -10.62 14.21 1.74
CA GLU A 104 -11.35 13.46 2.77
C GLU A 104 -10.53 13.31 4.05
N LEU A 105 -9.21 13.55 4.02
CA LEU A 105 -8.33 13.38 5.18
C LEU A 105 -8.65 14.33 6.35
N GLN A 106 -9.35 15.44 6.08
CA GLN A 106 -9.81 16.36 7.13
C GLN A 106 -11.07 15.85 7.85
N HIS A 107 -11.76 14.86 7.28
CA HIS A 107 -12.98 14.32 7.87
C HIS A 107 -12.66 13.60 9.20
N PRO A 108 -13.49 13.73 10.25
CA PRO A 108 -13.22 13.13 11.56
C PRO A 108 -12.91 11.63 11.51
N HIS A 109 -13.56 10.89 10.61
CA HIS A 109 -13.36 9.45 10.43
C HIS A 109 -11.95 9.07 9.93
N HIS A 110 -11.21 10.01 9.34
CA HIS A 110 -9.88 9.77 8.78
C HIS A 110 -8.76 10.44 9.59
N GLN A 111 -9.06 11.07 10.73
CA GLN A 111 -8.05 11.78 11.53
C GLN A 111 -6.90 10.87 11.97
N GLN A 112 -7.19 9.66 12.44
CA GLN A 112 -6.17 8.69 12.84
C GLN A 112 -5.28 8.28 11.67
N LEU A 113 -5.88 8.04 10.50
CA LEU A 113 -5.14 7.72 9.28
C LEU A 113 -4.27 8.91 8.85
N ALA A 114 -4.81 10.13 8.84
CA ALA A 114 -4.08 11.34 8.49
C ALA A 114 -2.86 11.57 9.40
N GLN A 115 -2.99 11.28 10.70
CA GLN A 115 -1.89 11.39 11.65
C GLN A 115 -0.71 10.45 11.32
N GLN A 116 -0.99 9.23 10.84
CA GLN A 116 0.05 8.26 10.44
C GLN A 116 0.86 8.71 9.22
N PHE A 117 0.34 9.66 8.44
CA PHE A 117 0.94 10.18 7.22
C PHE A 117 1.32 11.66 7.33
N GLN A 118 1.40 12.21 8.55
CA GLN A 118 1.71 13.63 8.76
C GLN A 118 3.10 14.00 8.22
N ASP A 119 4.06 13.08 8.29
CA ASP A 119 5.39 13.19 7.68
C ASP A 119 5.29 13.48 6.18
N VAL A 120 4.51 12.68 5.45
CA VAL A 120 4.35 12.83 3.99
C VAL A 120 3.42 14.01 3.64
N LEU A 121 2.44 14.33 4.50
CA LEU A 121 1.51 15.45 4.30
C LEU A 121 2.14 16.83 4.55
N SER A 122 3.17 16.88 5.41
CA SER A 122 3.85 18.10 5.83
C SER A 122 5.05 18.47 4.98
N ASP A 123 5.54 17.56 4.14
CA ASP A 123 6.68 17.81 3.27
C ASP A 123 6.31 18.81 2.16
N LYS A 124 6.83 20.03 2.29
CA LYS A 124 6.63 21.14 1.34
C LYS A 124 7.83 21.33 0.39
N ASN A 125 8.90 20.55 0.54
CA ASN A 125 10.22 20.89 -0.02
C ASN A 125 10.63 20.08 -1.26
N GLU A 126 9.89 19.05 -1.67
CA GLU A 126 10.09 18.39 -2.97
C GLU A 126 8.94 18.69 -3.94
N GLY A 127 9.13 19.71 -4.79
CA GLY A 127 8.49 19.81 -6.10
C GLY A 127 7.00 19.46 -6.21
N ASN A 128 6.14 19.88 -5.28
CA ASN A 128 4.68 19.82 -5.36
C ASN A 128 4.06 18.51 -5.91
N PHE A 129 4.67 17.36 -5.65
CA PHE A 129 4.08 16.06 -5.93
C PHE A 129 3.18 15.64 -4.77
N GLY A 130 2.16 16.47 -4.48
CA GLY A 130 1.30 16.31 -3.32
C GLY A 130 0.58 14.96 -3.32
N ILE A 131 0.46 14.33 -2.13
CA ILE A 131 -0.37 13.14 -1.94
C ILE A 131 -1.74 13.39 -2.57
N ARG A 132 -2.16 12.52 -3.49
CA ARG A 132 -3.50 12.59 -4.10
C ARG A 132 -4.52 11.86 -3.25
N ALA A 133 -4.10 10.71 -2.75
CA ALA A 133 -4.91 9.85 -1.92
C ALA A 133 -4.03 8.94 -1.06
N ILE A 134 -4.64 8.30 -0.08
CA ILE A 134 -4.07 7.18 0.67
C ILE A 134 -4.78 5.93 0.18
N VAL A 135 -4.01 4.93 -0.25
CA VAL A 135 -4.54 3.59 -0.50
C VAL A 135 -4.56 2.87 0.83
N VAL A 136 -5.72 2.34 1.22
CA VAL A 136 -5.89 1.53 2.42
C VAL A 136 -6.29 0.12 1.99
N MET A 137 -5.54 -0.89 2.40
CA MET A 137 -5.81 -2.29 2.06
C MET A 137 -6.13 -3.09 3.32
N LYS A 138 -7.30 -3.74 3.32
CA LYS A 138 -7.61 -4.82 4.26
C LYS A 138 -7.05 -6.12 3.73
N ILE A 139 -6.23 -6.79 4.53
CA ILE A 139 -5.58 -8.06 4.19
C ILE A 139 -6.63 -9.18 4.31
N GLU A 140 -6.74 -10.01 3.28
CA GLU A 140 -7.61 -11.17 3.25
C GLU A 140 -6.80 -12.44 3.53
N ARG A 141 -7.47 -13.50 4.01
CA ARG A 141 -6.86 -14.82 4.06
C ARG A 141 -6.63 -15.31 2.63
N ALA A 142 -5.40 -15.74 2.35
CA ALA A 142 -5.03 -16.39 1.09
C ALA A 142 -5.52 -17.84 1.06
#